data_AF-A0A2E8DE63-F1
#
_entry.id   AF-A0A2E8DE63-F1
#
_cell.length_a   1.000
_cell.length_b   1.000
_cell.length_c   1.000
_cell.angle_alpha   90.00
_cell.angle_beta   90.00
_cell.angle_gamma   90.00
#
_symmetry.space_group_name_H-M   'P 1'
#
loop_
_entity.id
_entity.type
_entity.pdbx_description
1 polymer ?
#
loop_
_entity_poly.entity_id
_entity_poly.type
_entity_poly.pdbx_seq_one_letter_code
_entity_poly.pdbx_strand_id
1 'polypeptide(L)'
;MAGLGAPEIDATSTIVKRWPEIVGPELAKGVVAVAVRGSELLVRVDDPAWASQIAWLEAQLLDRINGLVGPGRITSVKATVARRPGL
;
A
#
# COMPACT_ATOMS: atom_id res chain seq x y z
N MET A 1 15.26 26.52 8.97
CA MET A 1 14.18 25.56 9.28
C MET A 1 13.52 25.19 7.96
N ALA A 2 14.04 24.18 7.27
CA ALA A 2 13.62 23.82 5.92
C ALA A 2 13.45 22.30 5.85
N GLY A 3 12.34 21.85 5.27
CA GLY A 3 12.09 20.43 5.01
C GLY A 3 10.64 20.00 5.23
N LEU A 4 9.65 20.78 4.79
CA LEU A 4 8.30 20.23 4.63
C LEU A 4 8.32 19.22 3.46
N GLY A 5 8.56 17.95 3.78
CA GLY A 5 7.93 16.76 3.17
C GLY A 5 8.15 16.44 1.68
N ALA A 6 8.97 17.17 0.93
CA ALA A 6 8.95 17.13 -0.55
C ALA A 6 9.27 15.79 -1.27
N PRO A 7 9.88 14.74 -0.67
CA PRO A 7 9.98 13.45 -1.35
C PRO A 7 8.87 12.45 -0.98
N GLU A 8 8.31 12.47 0.24
CA GLU A 8 7.35 11.44 0.71
C GLU A 8 5.97 11.57 0.04
N ILE A 9 5.54 12.80 -0.22
CA ILE A 9 4.25 13.12 -0.84
C ILE A 9 4.21 12.59 -2.28
N ASP A 10 5.31 12.73 -3.03
CA ASP A 10 5.42 12.28 -4.42
C ASP A 10 5.37 10.74 -4.53
N ALA A 11 6.11 10.04 -3.65
CA ALA A 11 6.05 8.58 -3.59
C ALA A 11 4.66 8.07 -3.21
N THR A 12 4.04 8.68 -2.19
CA THR A 12 2.68 8.30 -1.76
C THR A 12 1.68 8.49 -2.91
N SER A 13 1.70 9.66 -3.56
CA SER A 13 0.80 9.94 -4.68
C SER A 13 1.03 8.96 -5.85
N THR A 14 2.29 8.62 -6.12
CA THR A 14 2.65 7.66 -7.16
C THR A 14 2.16 6.25 -6.83
N ILE A 15 2.38 5.77 -5.60
CA ILE A 15 1.91 4.45 -5.15
C ILE A 15 0.40 4.37 -5.21
N VAL A 16 -0.31 5.38 -4.73
CA VAL A 16 -1.79 5.39 -4.75
C VAL A 16 -2.33 5.38 -6.18
N LYS A 17 -1.74 6.18 -7.08
CA LYS A 17 -2.14 6.24 -8.50
C LYS A 17 -1.82 4.95 -9.26
N ARG A 18 -0.64 4.36 -9.00
CA ARG A 18 -0.15 3.15 -9.68
C ARG A 18 -0.45 1.86 -8.95
N TRP A 19 -1.15 1.92 -7.81
CA TRP A 19 -1.53 0.76 -7.01
C TRP A 19 -2.07 -0.41 -7.85
N PRO A 20 -3.04 -0.21 -8.78
CA PRO A 20 -3.53 -1.30 -9.62
C PRO A 20 -2.47 -1.93 -10.54
N GLU A 21 -1.41 -1.21 -10.91
CA GLU A 21 -0.27 -1.77 -11.65
C GLU A 21 0.65 -2.58 -10.74
N ILE A 22 0.76 -2.18 -9.46
CA ILE A 22 1.59 -2.84 -8.45
C ILE A 22 0.98 -4.18 -8.06
N VAL A 23 -0.27 -4.17 -7.57
CA VAL A 23 -0.98 -5.36 -7.09
C VAL A 23 -1.65 -6.16 -8.21
N GLY A 24 -1.92 -5.52 -9.35
CA GLY A 24 -2.75 -6.10 -10.41
C GLY A 24 -4.26 -5.79 -10.25
N PRO A 25 -5.02 -5.94 -11.33
CA PRO A 25 -6.42 -5.49 -11.42
C PRO A 25 -7.37 -6.29 -10.53
N GLU A 26 -7.03 -7.52 -10.15
CA GLU A 26 -7.88 -8.34 -9.27
C GLU A 26 -7.80 -7.89 -7.81
N LEU A 27 -6.57 -7.74 -7.30
CA LEU A 27 -6.33 -7.22 -5.95
C LEU A 27 -6.79 -5.78 -5.81
N ALA A 28 -6.62 -4.94 -6.84
CA ALA A 28 -7.06 -3.55 -6.81
C ALA A 28 -8.58 -3.36 -6.64
N LYS A 29 -9.39 -4.40 -6.91
CA LYS A 29 -10.85 -4.37 -6.67
C LYS A 29 -11.19 -4.46 -5.19
N GLY A 30 -10.42 -5.23 -4.42
CA GLY A 30 -10.66 -5.49 -3.00
C GLY A 30 -9.69 -4.79 -2.05
N VAL A 31 -8.57 -4.30 -2.56
CA VAL A 31 -7.46 -3.69 -1.82
C VAL A 31 -7.07 -2.37 -2.45
N VAL A 32 -7.12 -1.29 -1.65
CA VAL A 32 -6.75 0.05 -2.11
C VAL A 32 -5.70 0.66 -1.19
N ALA A 33 -4.64 1.24 -1.76
CA ALA A 33 -3.70 2.05 -1.00
C ALA A 33 -4.38 3.35 -0.55
N VAL A 34 -4.34 3.63 0.76
CA VAL A 34 -4.98 4.84 1.33
C VAL A 34 -3.97 5.91 1.72
N ALA A 35 -2.82 5.50 2.27
CA ALA A 35 -1.77 6.41 2.68
C ALA A 35 -0.45 5.67 2.90
N VAL A 36 0.66 6.40 2.88
CA VAL A 36 1.94 5.94 3.40
C VAL A 36 2.23 6.70 4.69
N ARG A 37 2.80 6.01 5.69
CA ARG A 37 3.23 6.59 6.97
C ARG A 37 4.70 6.25 7.16
N GLY A 38 5.59 7.20 6.82
CA GLY A 38 7.02 6.94 6.80
C GLY A 38 7.35 5.84 5.79
N SER A 39 7.67 4.65 6.29
CA SER A 39 7.95 3.46 5.47
C SER A 39 6.88 2.37 5.53
N GLU A 40 5.73 2.63 6.15
CA GLU A 40 4.59 1.72 6.16
C GLU A 40 3.52 2.14 5.15
N LEU A 41 3.15 1.23 4.25
CA LEU A 41 2.02 1.45 3.35
C LEU A 41 0.73 0.98 4.00
N LEU A 42 -0.22 1.90 4.20
CA LEU A 42 -1.57 1.57 4.64
C LEU A 42 -2.43 1.23 3.43
N VAL A 43 -2.95 0.00 3.44
CA VAL A 43 -3.93 -0.47 2.44
C VAL A 43 -5.23 -0.81 3.14
N ARG A 44 -6.35 -0.39 2.56
CA ARG A 44 -7.68 -0.74 3.04
C ARG A 44 -8.19 -1.91 2.23
N VAL A 45 -8.67 -2.93 2.92
CA VAL A 45 -9.33 -4.09 2.32
C VAL A 45 -10.79 -4.15 2.76
N ASP A 46 -11.66 -4.60 1.85
CA ASP A 46 -13.09 -4.78 2.15
C ASP A 46 -13.38 -6.09 2.90
N ASP A 47 -12.53 -7.10 2.67
CA ASP A 47 -12.71 -8.45 3.23
C ASP A 47 -11.41 -8.96 3.86
N PRO A 48 -11.46 -9.66 5.01
CA PRO A 48 -10.28 -10.27 5.63
C PRO A 48 -9.56 -11.28 4.73
N ALA A 49 -10.25 -11.94 3.78
CA ALA A 49 -9.60 -12.85 2.83
C ALA A 49 -8.50 -12.14 2.02
N TRP A 50 -8.74 -10.88 1.63
CA TRP A 50 -7.74 -10.07 0.94
C TRP A 50 -6.54 -9.72 1.84
N ALA A 51 -6.76 -9.52 3.14
CA ALA A 51 -5.67 -9.24 4.08
C ALA A 51 -4.68 -10.41 4.12
N SER A 52 -5.17 -11.65 4.16
CA SER A 52 -4.33 -12.84 4.12
C SER A 52 -3.57 -12.97 2.79
N GLN A 53 -4.23 -12.70 1.66
CA GLN A 53 -3.58 -12.73 0.35
C GLN A 53 -2.47 -11.67 0.23
N ILE A 54 -2.72 -10.45 0.74
CA ILE A 54 -1.71 -9.38 0.78
C ILE A 54 -0.53 -9.76 1.66
N ALA A 55 -0.75 -10.33 2.85
CA ALA A 55 0.33 -10.77 3.72
C ALA A 55 1.23 -11.82 3.03
N TRP A 56 0.64 -12.73 2.25
CA TRP A 56 1.39 -13.71 1.47
C TRP A 56 2.17 -13.09 0.30
N LEU A 57 1.60 -12.05 -0.32
CA LEU A 57 2.22 -11.30 -1.42
C LEU A 57 3.07 -10.11 -0.93
N GLU A 58 3.20 -9.90 0.39
CA GLU A 58 3.81 -8.70 0.96
C GLU A 58 5.24 -8.53 0.45
N ALA A 59 6.04 -9.59 0.48
CA ALA A 59 7.42 -9.55 0.00
C ALA A 59 7.51 -9.16 -1.49
N GLN A 60 6.62 -9.69 -2.34
CA GLN A 60 6.57 -9.34 -3.76
C GLN A 60 6.05 -7.91 -3.98
N LEU A 61 5.11 -7.47 -3.15
CA LEU A 61 4.59 -6.10 -3.19
C LEU A 61 5.67 -5.10 -2.82
N LEU A 62 6.41 -5.35 -1.75
CA LEU A 62 7.53 -4.52 -1.32
C LEU A 62 8.58 -4.40 -2.41
N ASP A 63 8.94 -5.49 -3.08
CA ASP A 63 9.88 -5.48 -4.21
C ASP A 63 9.40 -4.57 -5.35
N ARG A 64 8.14 -4.74 -5.78
CA ARG A 64 7.51 -3.91 -6.83
C ARG A 64 7.43 -2.44 -6.44
N ILE A 65 7.02 -2.15 -5.21
CA ILE A 65 6.91 -0.78 -4.69
C ILE A 65 8.29 -0.13 -4.64
N ASN A 66 9.28 -0.84 -4.10
CA ASN A 66 10.67 -0.37 -4.05
C ASN A 66 11.25 -0.12 -5.46
N GLY A 67 10.88 -0.93 -6.45
CA GLY A 67 11.22 -0.68 -7.85
C GLY A 67 10.60 0.59 -8.45
N LEU A 68 9.46 1.04 -7.92
CA LEU A 68 8.74 2.23 -8.41
C LEU A 68 9.17 3.53 -7.73
N VAL A 69 9.28 3.53 -6.40
CA VAL A 69 9.56 4.76 -5.62
C VAL A 69 10.99 4.86 -5.10
N GLY A 70 11.77 3.80 -5.26
CA GLY A 70 13.13 3.65 -4.77
C GLY A 70 13.23 2.65 -3.60
N PRO A 71 14.38 1.95 -3.47
CA PRO A 71 14.59 0.96 -2.42
C PRO A 71 14.58 1.58 -1.02
N GLY A 72 13.96 0.87 -0.07
CA GLY A 72 13.91 1.30 1.34
C GLY A 72 12.88 2.38 1.64
N ARG A 73 12.06 2.77 0.66
CA ARG A 73 10.94 3.70 0.85
C ARG A 73 9.81 3.06 1.62
N ILE A 74 9.40 1.86 1.22
CA ILE A 74 8.37 1.08 1.89
C ILE A 74 9.00 -0.21 2.38
N THR A 75 8.84 -0.47 3.67
CA THR A 75 9.43 -1.62 4.36
C THR A 75 8.38 -2.57 4.91
N SER A 76 7.12 -2.14 5.01
CA SER A 76 6.02 -3.02 5.40
C SER A 76 4.70 -2.56 4.79
N VAL A 77 3.80 -3.51 4.54
CA VAL A 77 2.44 -3.25 4.04
C VAL A 77 1.44 -3.66 5.09
N LYS A 78 0.64 -2.69 5.54
CA LYS A 78 -0.38 -2.91 6.57
C LYS A 78 -1.77 -2.87 5.98
N ALA A 79 -2.39 -4.05 5.91
CA ALA A 79 -3.78 -4.19 5.51
C ALA A 79 -4.71 -3.90 6.70
N THR A 80 -5.58 -2.91 6.53
CA THR A 80 -6.68 -2.63 7.46
C THR A 80 -8.00 -3.08 6.83
N VAL A 81 -8.68 -4.01 7.48
CA VAL A 81 -10.04 -4.39 7.09
C VAL A 81 -10.96 -3.28 7.57
N ALA A 82 -11.69 -2.65 6.66
CA ALA A 82 -12.81 -1.81 7.07
C ALA A 82 -13.85 -2.74 7.69
N ARG A 83 -13.82 -2.91 9.02
CA ARG A 83 -14.86 -3.68 9.73
C ARG A 83 -16.20 -3.13 9.27
N ARG A 84 -16.97 -3.93 8.54
CA ARG A 84 -18.42 -3.73 8.51
C ARG A 84 -18.91 -4.10 9.90
N PRO A 85 -19.48 -3.17 10.67
CA PRO A 85 -20.20 -3.54 11.88
C PRO A 85 -21.46 -4.30 11.42
N GLY A 86 -21.52 -5.61 11.64
CA GLY A 86 -22.74 -6.35 11.31
C GLY A 86 -22.56 -7.86 11.30
N LEU A 87 -22.67 -8.47 12.48
CA LEU A 87 -23.57 -9.61 12.68
C LEU A 87 -24.08 -9.60 14.13
#